data_AF-A0A0H5PBU4-F1
#
_entry.id   AF-A0A0H5PBU4-F1
#
_cell.length_a   1.000
_cell.length_b   1.000
_cell.length_c   1.000
_cell.angle_alpha   90.00
_cell.angle_beta   90.00
_cell.angle_gamma   90.00
#
_symmetry.space_group_name_H-M   'P 1'
#
loop_
_entity.id
_entity.type
_entity.pdbx_description
1 polymer ?
#
loop_
_entity_poly.entity_id
_entity_poly.type
_entity_poly.pdbx_seq_one_letter_code
_entity_poly.pdbx_strand_id
1 'polypeptide(L)'
;MVLQARGYSRVVPYSPSPALQRWRTDRAAALGSLVAVHAKVVDGRRGRQYATERLNQALFIALASEFQGYCRDLHDIAVLAATDGLASSGDPRLVWARSALIRNRKLSTGNASPGALGNDFKFFGMDFWPSVQAMYPAKTSDWVKFLTKMNDTRNAIAHRDDTKLAAVTDPLTLRTFKRWRATLNSLASGIDRVVEAYLQDTIGKSW
;
A
#
# COMPACT_ATOMS: atom_id res chain seq x y z
N MET A 1 1.99 2.38 30.69
CA MET A 1 0.73 1.61 30.64
C MET A 1 0.76 0.79 29.36
N VAL A 2 1.12 -0.48 29.47
CA VAL A 2 1.35 -1.39 28.34
C VAL A 2 0.01 -2.05 27.99
N LEU A 3 -0.56 -1.74 26.82
CA LEU A 3 -1.72 -2.44 26.31
C LEU A 3 -1.29 -3.85 25.88
N GLN A 4 -1.59 -4.82 26.75
CA GLN A 4 -1.47 -6.25 26.44
C GLN A 4 -2.36 -6.63 25.27
N ALA A 5 -1.87 -7.58 24.47
CA ALA A 5 -2.56 -8.26 23.39
C ALA A 5 -3.96 -8.73 23.82
N ARG A 6 -5.00 -7.98 23.43
CA ARG A 6 -6.37 -8.46 23.49
C ARG A 6 -6.67 -9.15 22.16
N GLY A 7 -6.95 -10.46 22.24
CA GLY A 7 -7.50 -11.21 21.13
C GLY A 7 -8.81 -10.55 20.67
N TYR A 8 -8.90 -10.27 19.37
CA TYR A 8 -10.05 -9.64 18.72
C TYR A 8 -11.31 -10.49 18.95
N SER A 9 -12.11 -10.13 19.98
CA SER A 9 -13.21 -10.96 20.52
C SER A 9 -14.60 -10.61 19.95
N ARG A 10 -14.67 -9.96 18.79
CA ARG A 10 -15.90 -9.85 17.97
C ARG A 10 -15.55 -10.15 16.53
N VAL A 11 -16.02 -11.29 16.01
CA VAL A 11 -15.90 -11.63 14.59
C VAL A 11 -16.92 -10.79 13.82
N VAL A 12 -16.57 -9.52 13.54
CA VAL A 12 -17.28 -8.73 12.55
C VAL A 12 -16.92 -9.31 11.16
N PRO A 13 -17.91 -9.63 10.31
CA PRO A 13 -17.63 -10.08 8.94
C PRO A 13 -16.75 -9.05 8.25
N TYR A 14 -15.71 -9.53 7.57
CA TYR A 14 -14.83 -8.65 6.81
C TYR A 14 -15.58 -7.95 5.68
N SER A 15 -15.54 -6.63 5.65
CA SER A 15 -15.95 -5.83 4.49
C SER A 15 -14.73 -5.14 3.88
N PRO A 16 -14.40 -5.40 2.60
CA PRO A 16 -13.31 -4.70 1.92
C PRO A 16 -13.52 -3.19 1.91
N SER A 17 -12.50 -2.41 2.30
CA SER A 17 -12.62 -0.94 2.28
C SER A 17 -12.85 -0.40 0.87
N PRO A 18 -13.46 0.80 0.74
CA PRO A 18 -13.50 1.51 -0.54
C PRO A 18 -12.11 1.71 -1.17
N ALA A 19 -11.03 1.78 -0.38
CA ALA A 19 -9.66 1.85 -0.90
C ALA A 19 -9.22 0.53 -1.52
N LEU A 20 -9.50 -0.61 -0.85
CA LEU A 20 -9.16 -1.92 -1.39
C LEU A 20 -10.01 -2.27 -2.62
N GLN A 21 -11.27 -1.86 -2.63
CA GLN A 21 -12.13 -1.98 -3.82
C GLN A 21 -11.51 -1.23 -5.00
N ARG A 22 -11.14 0.05 -4.84
CA ARG A 22 -10.45 0.84 -5.87
C ARG A 22 -9.10 0.26 -6.29
N TRP A 23 -8.34 -0.32 -5.37
CA TRP A 23 -7.11 -1.06 -5.70
C TRP A 23 -7.40 -2.24 -6.63
N ARG A 24 -8.46 -3.00 -6.35
CA ARG A 24 -8.86 -4.19 -7.12
C ARG A 24 -9.58 -3.86 -8.43
N THR A 25 -10.16 -2.67 -8.56
CA THR A 25 -10.86 -2.23 -9.78
C THR A 25 -10.02 -1.22 -10.56
N ASP A 26 -10.05 0.04 -10.20
CA ASP A 26 -9.62 1.17 -11.01
C ASP A 26 -8.10 1.15 -11.20
N ARG A 27 -7.36 0.97 -10.09
CA ARG A 27 -5.90 0.90 -10.11
C ARG A 27 -5.42 -0.38 -10.80
N ALA A 28 -6.12 -1.50 -10.58
CA ALA A 28 -5.87 -2.75 -11.26
C ALA A 28 -6.07 -2.64 -12.79
N ALA A 29 -7.10 -1.91 -13.22
CA ALA A 29 -7.39 -1.64 -14.63
C ALA A 29 -6.35 -0.71 -15.25
N ALA A 30 -5.93 0.34 -14.55
CA ALA A 30 -4.84 1.22 -14.99
C ALA A 30 -3.53 0.45 -15.23
N LEU A 31 -3.14 -0.41 -14.28
CA LEU A 31 -1.98 -1.30 -14.45
C LEU A 31 -2.18 -2.30 -15.59
N GLY A 32 -3.40 -2.80 -15.79
CA GLY A 32 -3.74 -3.69 -16.90
C GLY A 32 -3.59 -3.02 -18.27
N SER A 33 -4.03 -1.77 -18.38
CA SER A 33 -3.89 -0.95 -19.59
C SER A 33 -2.41 -0.76 -19.97
N LEU A 34 -1.55 -0.47 -18.99
CA LEU A 34 -0.10 -0.34 -19.22
C LEU A 34 0.52 -1.65 -19.71
N VAL A 35 0.10 -2.81 -19.17
CA VAL A 35 0.56 -4.12 -19.65
C VAL A 35 0.08 -4.38 -21.08
N ALA A 36 -1.15 -3.99 -21.44
CA ALA A 36 -1.67 -4.14 -22.78
C ALA A 36 -0.92 -3.27 -23.80
N VAL A 37 -0.61 -2.01 -23.43
CA VAL A 37 0.25 -1.13 -24.25
C VAL A 37 1.64 -1.73 -24.41
N HIS A 38 2.25 -2.22 -23.32
CA HIS A 38 3.53 -2.91 -23.37
C HIS A 38 3.48 -4.09 -24.34
N ALA A 39 2.46 -4.94 -24.27
CA ALA A 39 2.30 -6.08 -25.18
C ALA A 39 2.24 -5.64 -26.65
N LYS A 40 1.45 -4.62 -26.99
CA LYS A 40 1.36 -4.08 -28.37
C LYS A 40 2.69 -3.56 -28.91
N VAL A 41 3.55 -3.00 -28.07
CA VAL A 41 4.87 -2.48 -28.49
C VAL A 41 5.88 -3.62 -28.70
N VAL A 42 5.69 -4.76 -28.03
CA VAL A 42 6.58 -5.93 -28.13
C VAL A 42 6.12 -6.95 -29.18
N ASP A 43 4.81 -7.10 -29.40
CA ASP A 43 4.21 -8.01 -30.39
C ASP A 43 4.56 -7.57 -31.83
N GLY A 44 5.61 -8.17 -32.37
CA GLY A 44 6.07 -7.92 -33.74
C GLY A 44 7.57 -8.18 -33.97
N ARG A 45 8.35 -8.42 -32.91
CA ARG A 45 9.81 -8.58 -33.02
C ARG A 45 10.32 -9.75 -32.18
N ARG A 46 10.67 -10.88 -32.84
CA ARG A 46 11.37 -12.03 -32.22
C ARG A 46 12.82 -11.63 -31.89
N GLY A 47 13.28 -11.90 -30.67
CA GLY A 47 14.67 -11.67 -30.22
C GLY A 47 14.78 -10.94 -28.88
N ARG A 48 15.97 -10.95 -28.25
CA ARG A 48 16.24 -10.28 -26.96
C ARG A 48 16.20 -8.76 -27.17
N GLN A 49 15.09 -8.11 -26.82
CA GLN A 49 14.91 -6.67 -27.04
C GLN A 49 15.45 -5.84 -25.88
N TYR A 50 16.69 -5.37 -26.01
CA TYR A 50 17.25 -4.33 -25.12
C TYR A 50 16.39 -3.05 -25.12
N ALA A 51 15.62 -2.80 -26.19
CA ALA A 51 14.74 -1.64 -26.33
C ALA A 51 13.54 -1.60 -25.36
N THR A 52 13.19 -2.70 -24.69
CA THR A 52 12.01 -2.76 -23.79
C THR A 52 12.33 -2.47 -22.33
N GLU A 53 13.59 -2.27 -21.97
CA GLU A 53 14.01 -2.09 -20.58
C GLU A 53 13.34 -0.87 -19.93
N ARG A 54 13.30 0.26 -20.64
CA ARG A 54 12.64 1.48 -20.16
C ARG A 54 11.13 1.31 -20.02
N LEU A 55 10.50 0.54 -20.90
CA LEU A 55 9.07 0.21 -20.80
C LEU A 55 8.79 -0.68 -19.58
N ASN A 56 9.63 -1.68 -19.33
CA ASN A 56 9.52 -2.51 -18.14
C ASN A 56 9.71 -1.67 -16.87
N GLN A 57 10.75 -0.83 -16.81
CA GLN A 57 11.00 0.09 -15.70
C GLN A 57 9.78 0.99 -15.40
N ALA A 58 9.12 1.53 -16.44
CA ALA A 58 7.91 2.32 -16.29
C ALA A 58 6.75 1.52 -15.63
N LEU A 59 6.60 0.23 -15.92
CA LEU A 59 5.62 -0.63 -15.25
C LEU A 59 5.88 -0.72 -13.74
N PHE A 60 7.14 -0.83 -13.30
CA PHE A 60 7.48 -0.89 -11.88
C PHE A 60 7.24 0.44 -11.15
N ILE A 61 7.53 1.57 -11.80
CA ILE A 61 7.19 2.91 -11.26
C ILE A 61 5.68 3.04 -11.11
N ALA A 62 4.91 2.65 -12.14
CA ALA A 62 3.45 2.70 -12.10
C ALA A 62 2.90 1.82 -10.98
N LEU A 63 3.39 0.60 -10.83
CA LEU A 63 2.97 -0.33 -9.77
C LEU A 63 3.17 0.27 -8.37
N ALA A 64 4.36 0.82 -8.10
CA ALA A 64 4.67 1.41 -6.81
C ALA A 64 3.85 2.69 -6.55
N SER A 65 3.57 3.47 -7.59
CA SER A 65 2.75 4.69 -7.52
C SER A 65 1.29 4.37 -7.22
N GLU A 66 0.71 3.38 -7.91
CA GLU A 66 -0.66 2.93 -7.67
C GLU A 66 -0.83 2.35 -6.26
N PHE A 67 0.15 1.57 -5.79
CA PHE A 67 0.10 1.03 -4.43
C PHE A 67 0.24 2.13 -3.37
N GLN A 68 1.09 3.12 -3.60
CA GLN A 68 1.17 4.29 -2.73
C GLN A 68 -0.16 5.05 -2.67
N GLY A 69 -0.83 5.21 -3.81
CA GLY A 69 -2.18 5.79 -3.87
C GLY A 69 -3.18 4.99 -3.03
N TYR A 70 -3.18 3.66 -3.16
CA TYR A 70 -4.01 2.79 -2.32
C TYR A 70 -3.74 2.97 -0.82
N CYS A 71 -2.48 2.97 -0.39
CA CYS A 71 -2.13 3.18 1.03
C CYS A 71 -2.61 4.54 1.55
N ARG A 72 -2.57 5.57 0.69
CA ARG A 72 -3.08 6.91 1.02
C ARG A 72 -4.59 6.89 1.19
N ASP A 73 -5.32 6.29 0.26
CA ASP A 73 -6.78 6.17 0.32
C ASP A 73 -7.21 5.37 1.57
N LEU A 74 -6.50 4.29 1.91
CA LEU A 74 -6.76 3.50 3.11
C LEU A 74 -6.55 4.33 4.39
N HIS A 75 -5.48 5.13 4.43
CA HIS A 75 -5.22 6.03 5.56
C HIS A 75 -6.31 7.12 5.66
N ASP A 76 -6.74 7.72 4.55
CA ASP A 76 -7.83 8.70 4.53
C ASP A 76 -9.13 8.11 5.09
N ILE A 77 -9.50 6.90 4.67
CA ILE A 77 -10.71 6.22 5.16
C ILE A 77 -10.57 5.87 6.66
N ALA A 78 -9.39 5.44 7.10
CA ALA A 78 -9.13 5.15 8.51
C ALA A 78 -9.26 6.41 9.38
N VAL A 79 -8.76 7.56 8.90
CA VAL A 79 -8.92 8.85 9.58
C VAL A 79 -10.39 9.27 9.68
N LEU A 80 -11.18 9.08 8.62
CA LEU A 80 -12.62 9.34 8.65
C LEU A 80 -13.30 8.47 9.72
N ALA A 81 -13.09 7.15 9.68
CA ALA A 81 -13.67 6.22 10.64
C ALA A 81 -13.25 6.55 12.09
N ALA A 82 -11.96 6.80 12.33
CA ALA A 82 -11.42 7.18 13.63
C ALA A 82 -12.08 8.44 14.20
N THR A 83 -12.23 9.47 13.37
CA THR A 83 -12.82 10.74 13.81
C THR A 83 -14.34 10.65 14.01
N ASP A 84 -15.05 9.91 13.15
CA ASP A 84 -16.49 9.68 13.27
C ASP A 84 -16.87 8.76 14.44
N GLY A 85 -15.90 8.02 14.99
CA GLY A 85 -16.05 7.29 16.25
C GLY A 85 -16.00 8.18 17.49
N LEU A 86 -15.37 9.36 17.41
CA LEU A 86 -15.08 10.21 18.57
C LEU A 86 -16.08 11.35 18.79
N ALA A 87 -16.79 11.78 17.74
CA ALA A 87 -17.75 12.87 17.83
C ALA A 87 -18.99 12.63 16.97
N SER A 88 -20.05 13.40 17.23
CA SER A 88 -21.28 13.34 16.45
C SER A 88 -21.08 13.89 15.04
N SER A 89 -21.83 13.33 14.08
CA SER A 89 -21.84 13.81 12.69
C SER A 89 -22.21 15.29 12.65
N GLY A 90 -21.32 16.14 12.11
CA GLY A 90 -21.53 17.58 12.01
C GLY A 90 -20.78 18.42 13.06
N ASP A 91 -20.03 17.82 13.99
CA ASP A 91 -19.15 18.59 14.87
C ASP A 91 -18.07 19.32 14.02
N PRO A 92 -18.01 20.67 14.05
CA PRO A 92 -17.04 21.43 13.26
C PRO A 92 -15.58 21.09 13.60
N ARG A 93 -15.31 20.57 14.80
CA ARG A 93 -13.97 20.15 15.23
C ARG A 93 -13.46 18.94 14.45
N LEU A 94 -14.33 18.14 13.83
CA LEU A 94 -13.94 17.00 12.99
C LEU A 94 -13.06 17.44 11.81
N VAL A 95 -13.31 18.63 11.25
CA VAL A 95 -12.48 19.17 10.15
C VAL A 95 -11.04 19.38 10.61
N TRP A 96 -10.86 19.96 11.80
CA TRP A 96 -9.54 20.19 12.38
C TRP A 96 -8.86 18.90 12.81
N ALA A 97 -9.60 17.97 13.42
CA ALA A 97 -9.08 16.66 13.82
C ALA A 97 -8.57 15.87 12.61
N ARG A 98 -9.37 15.78 11.54
CA ARG A 98 -8.96 15.11 10.29
C ARG A 98 -7.75 15.79 9.67
N SER A 99 -7.74 17.13 9.60
CA SER A 99 -6.61 17.91 9.10
C SER A 99 -5.32 17.65 9.88
N ALA A 100 -5.42 17.51 11.21
CA ALA A 100 -4.28 17.20 12.06
C ALA A 100 -3.71 15.79 11.77
N LEU A 101 -4.58 14.79 11.57
CA LEU A 101 -4.17 13.41 11.32
C LEU A 101 -3.56 13.18 9.93
N ILE A 102 -3.90 14.01 8.94
CA ILE A 102 -3.29 13.95 7.60
C ILE A 102 -2.11 14.92 7.43
N ARG A 103 -1.87 15.80 8.40
CA ARG A 103 -0.79 16.79 8.33
C ARG A 103 0.56 16.08 8.28
N ASN A 104 1.43 16.51 7.38
CA ASN A 104 2.76 15.92 7.18
C ASN A 104 2.75 14.41 6.90
N ARG A 105 1.63 13.86 6.41
CA ARG A 105 1.50 12.46 6.01
C ARG A 105 2.61 12.07 5.04
N LYS A 106 3.42 11.08 5.40
CA LYS A 106 4.57 10.64 4.61
C LYS A 106 4.15 10.03 3.28
N LEU A 107 3.00 9.36 3.22
CA LEU A 107 2.41 8.84 1.98
C LEU A 107 2.04 9.94 0.95
N SER A 108 1.96 11.21 1.35
CA SER A 108 1.69 12.34 0.45
C SER A 108 2.93 12.81 -0.30
N THR A 109 4.12 12.65 0.26
CA THR A 109 5.37 13.21 -0.30
C THR A 109 6.45 12.17 -0.58
N GLY A 110 6.34 10.96 0.00
CA GLY A 110 7.30 9.87 -0.16
C GLY A 110 6.65 8.57 -0.59
N ASN A 111 7.45 7.50 -0.59
CA ASN A 111 7.02 6.16 -0.98
C ASN A 111 6.16 5.48 0.09
N ALA A 112 5.38 4.46 -0.31
CA ALA A 112 4.74 3.53 0.63
C ALA A 112 5.76 2.57 1.24
N SER A 113 6.67 3.11 2.06
CA SER A 113 7.68 2.35 2.79
C SER A 113 7.12 1.84 4.12
N PRO A 114 7.75 0.81 4.72
CA PRO A 114 7.40 0.37 6.06
C PRO A 114 7.42 1.52 7.08
N GLY A 115 8.42 2.40 6.99
CA GLY A 115 8.50 3.58 7.86
C GLY A 115 7.37 4.58 7.65
N ALA A 116 6.97 4.85 6.40
CA ALA A 116 5.87 5.77 6.10
C ALA A 116 4.53 5.23 6.62
N LEU A 117 4.23 3.94 6.37
CA LEU A 117 3.02 3.30 6.88
C LEU A 117 2.99 3.28 8.42
N GLY A 118 4.10 2.90 9.05
CA GLY A 118 4.20 2.92 10.52
C GLY A 118 3.99 4.30 11.11
N ASN A 119 4.63 5.33 10.52
CA ASN A 119 4.49 6.72 10.97
C ASN A 119 3.04 7.23 10.83
N ASP A 120 2.44 7.05 9.66
CA ASP A 120 1.16 7.68 9.34
C ASP A 120 0.00 7.05 10.11
N PHE A 121 -0.01 5.73 10.30
CA PHE A 121 -1.04 5.04 11.09
C PHE A 121 -0.87 5.23 12.61
N LYS A 122 0.35 5.54 13.09
CA LYS A 122 0.61 5.83 14.50
C LYS A 122 -0.12 7.08 15.00
N PHE A 123 -0.47 8.03 14.12
CA PHE A 123 -1.16 9.27 14.50
C PHE A 123 -2.53 9.05 15.15
N PHE A 124 -3.20 7.95 14.87
CA PHE A 124 -4.44 7.58 15.54
C PHE A 124 -4.28 6.36 16.47
N GLY A 125 -3.05 6.08 16.90
CA GLY A 125 -2.74 5.11 17.97
C GLY A 125 -2.44 3.68 17.51
N MET A 126 -2.32 3.44 16.20
CA MET A 126 -2.07 2.10 15.66
C MET A 126 -0.58 1.79 15.57
N ASP A 127 -0.13 0.76 16.29
CA ASP A 127 1.16 0.12 16.04
C ASP A 127 1.08 -0.76 14.79
N PHE A 128 1.23 -0.14 13.62
CA PHE A 128 0.88 -0.74 12.32
C PHE A 128 1.55 -2.11 12.07
N TRP A 129 2.88 -2.17 11.99
CA TRP A 129 3.58 -3.43 11.70
C TRP A 129 3.45 -4.48 12.79
N PRO A 130 3.49 -4.15 14.10
CA PRO A 130 3.14 -5.09 15.15
C PRO A 130 1.72 -5.67 14.98
N SER A 131 0.73 -4.87 14.61
CA SER A 131 -0.64 -5.33 14.34
C SER A 131 -0.71 -6.26 13.12
N VAL A 132 0.03 -5.92 12.05
CA VAL A 132 0.15 -6.78 10.86
C VAL A 132 0.85 -8.11 11.22
N GLN A 133 1.92 -8.07 12.02
CA GLN A 133 2.64 -9.25 12.51
C GLN A 133 1.76 -10.15 13.38
N ALA A 134 0.93 -9.57 14.24
CA ALA A 134 0.01 -10.33 15.08
C ALA A 134 -1.03 -11.10 14.23
N MET A 135 -1.55 -10.48 13.17
CA MET A 135 -2.54 -11.11 12.29
C MET A 135 -1.93 -12.05 11.23
N TYR A 136 -0.76 -11.70 10.70
CA TYR A 136 -0.08 -12.42 9.62
C TYR A 136 1.38 -12.72 9.94
N PRO A 137 1.67 -13.54 10.96
CA PRO A 137 3.02 -13.72 11.45
C PRO A 137 3.97 -14.33 10.42
N ALA A 138 3.44 -15.22 9.57
CA ALA A 138 4.21 -15.89 8.52
C ALA A 138 4.51 -15.02 7.29
N LYS A 139 3.81 -13.88 7.10
CA LYS A 139 3.93 -13.05 5.88
C LYS A 139 4.61 -11.71 6.10
N THR A 140 4.56 -11.20 7.33
CA THR A 140 4.92 -9.80 7.62
C THR A 140 6.38 -9.49 7.29
N SER A 141 7.32 -10.37 7.64
CA SER A 141 8.74 -10.19 7.32
C SER A 141 8.97 -10.06 5.79
N ASP A 142 8.31 -10.91 5.01
CA ASP A 142 8.44 -10.91 3.55
C ASP A 142 7.80 -9.68 2.92
N TRP A 143 6.65 -9.23 3.42
CA TRP A 143 6.01 -8.00 2.98
C TRP A 143 6.86 -6.77 3.28
N VAL A 144 7.45 -6.67 4.47
CA VAL A 144 8.35 -5.55 4.83
C VAL A 144 9.56 -5.53 3.91
N LYS A 145 10.25 -6.66 3.73
CA LYS A 145 11.39 -6.78 2.81
C LYS A 145 11.00 -6.44 1.37
N PHE A 146 9.84 -6.90 0.93
CA PHE A 146 9.31 -6.62 -0.39
C PHE A 146 9.04 -5.13 -0.61
N LEU A 147 8.39 -4.44 0.33
CA LEU A 147 8.16 -3.00 0.22
C LEU A 147 9.46 -2.21 0.16
N THR A 148 10.46 -2.56 0.98
CA THR A 148 11.79 -1.94 0.91
C THR A 148 12.38 -2.12 -0.48
N LYS A 149 12.47 -3.36 -0.98
CA LYS A 149 12.97 -3.67 -2.33
C LYS A 149 12.23 -2.90 -3.43
N MET A 150 10.90 -2.86 -3.37
CA MET A 150 10.07 -2.18 -4.36
C MET A 150 10.36 -0.68 -4.40
N ASN A 151 10.46 -0.04 -3.23
CA ASN A 151 10.72 1.39 -3.13
C ASN A 151 12.15 1.74 -3.51
N ASP A 152 13.12 0.90 -3.16
CA ASP A 152 14.51 1.06 -3.59
C ASP A 152 14.61 0.96 -5.12
N THR A 153 13.93 -0.01 -5.72
CA THR A 153 13.85 -0.17 -7.17
C THR A 153 13.19 1.05 -7.83
N ARG A 154 12.05 1.53 -7.29
CA ARG A 154 11.39 2.75 -7.79
C ARG A 154 12.33 3.94 -7.76
N ASN A 155 13.02 4.16 -6.64
CA ASN A 155 13.94 5.28 -6.47
C ASN A 155 15.14 5.16 -7.42
N ALA A 156 15.70 3.96 -7.58
CA ALA A 156 16.80 3.72 -8.51
C ALA A 156 16.41 4.07 -9.96
N ILE A 157 15.22 3.63 -10.40
CA ILE A 157 14.70 3.98 -11.74
C ILE A 157 14.45 5.48 -11.85
N ALA A 158 13.74 6.07 -10.87
CA ALA A 158 13.32 7.47 -10.91
C ALA A 158 14.52 8.45 -10.93
N HIS A 159 15.58 8.11 -10.19
CA HIS A 159 16.80 8.92 -10.13
C HIS A 159 17.86 8.52 -11.18
N ARG A 160 17.57 7.53 -12.04
CA ARG A 160 18.53 6.96 -12.99
C ARG A 160 19.87 6.60 -12.33
N ASP A 161 19.77 5.99 -11.16
CA ASP A 161 20.93 5.58 -10.35
C ASP A 161 21.37 4.18 -10.80
N ASP A 162 22.27 4.13 -11.79
CA ASP A 162 22.72 2.88 -12.42
C ASP A 162 23.36 1.92 -11.41
N THR A 163 24.05 2.44 -10.38
CA THR A 163 24.63 1.65 -9.29
C THR A 163 23.54 0.96 -8.48
N LYS A 164 22.47 1.67 -8.11
CA LYS A 164 21.34 1.06 -7.39
C LYS A 164 20.52 0.14 -8.29
N LEU A 165 20.40 0.44 -9.58
CA LEU A 165 19.74 -0.45 -10.55
C LEU A 165 20.49 -1.77 -10.69
N ALA A 166 21.82 -1.74 -10.73
CA ALA A 166 22.65 -2.95 -10.75
C ALA A 166 22.50 -3.79 -9.47
N ALA A 167 22.15 -3.17 -8.34
CA ALA A 167 21.88 -3.87 -7.08
C ALA A 167 20.46 -4.48 -7.01
N VAL A 168 19.56 -4.18 -7.96
CA VAL A 168 18.23 -4.80 -8.02
C VAL A 168 18.37 -6.26 -8.45
N THR A 169 18.14 -7.18 -7.51
CA THR A 169 18.31 -8.62 -7.73
C THR A 169 17.23 -9.25 -8.61
N ASP A 170 16.05 -8.63 -8.66
CA ASP A 170 14.94 -9.12 -9.47
C ASP A 170 15.04 -8.57 -10.90
N PRO A 171 15.02 -9.42 -11.94
CA PRO A 171 15.08 -8.92 -13.31
C PRO A 171 13.80 -8.13 -13.62
N LEU A 172 13.93 -6.90 -14.09
CA LEU A 172 12.81 -6.01 -14.40
C LEU A 172 12.11 -6.43 -15.70
N THR A 173 11.33 -7.51 -15.60
CA THR A 173 10.58 -8.14 -16.71
C THR A 173 9.09 -8.13 -16.40
N LEU A 174 8.28 -8.35 -17.44
CA LEU A 174 6.83 -8.52 -17.26
C LEU A 174 6.46 -9.67 -16.30
N ARG A 175 7.26 -10.74 -16.27
CA ARG A 175 7.05 -11.86 -15.33
C ARG A 175 7.23 -11.39 -13.87
N THR A 176 8.32 -10.68 -13.60
CA THR A 176 8.61 -10.11 -12.28
C THR A 176 7.55 -9.10 -11.87
N PHE A 177 7.12 -8.23 -12.80
CA PHE A 177 6.03 -7.28 -12.56
C PHE A 177 4.74 -7.97 -12.10
N LYS A 178 4.32 -9.05 -12.80
CA LYS A 178 3.13 -9.83 -12.42
C LYS A 178 3.27 -10.43 -11.02
N ARG A 179 4.45 -10.94 -10.67
CA ARG A 179 4.75 -11.46 -9.34
C ARG A 179 4.67 -10.37 -8.27
N TRP A 180 5.27 -9.21 -8.50
CA TRP A 180 5.23 -8.07 -7.58
C TRP A 180 3.80 -7.58 -7.35
N ARG A 181 3.00 -7.49 -8.43
CA ARG A 181 1.59 -7.16 -8.35
C ARG A 181 0.81 -8.16 -7.51
N ALA A 182 1.07 -9.46 -7.64
CA ALA A 182 0.45 -10.49 -6.80
C ALA A 182 0.83 -10.34 -5.32
N THR A 183 2.11 -10.05 -5.02
CA THR A 183 2.55 -9.75 -3.65
C THR A 183 1.81 -8.53 -3.07
N LEU A 184 1.66 -7.46 -3.85
CA LEU A 184 0.91 -6.27 -3.44
C LEU A 184 -0.58 -6.54 -3.25
N ASN A 185 -1.21 -7.39 -4.06
CA ASN A 185 -2.60 -7.80 -3.84
C ASN A 185 -2.79 -8.52 -2.50
N SER A 186 -1.84 -9.41 -2.17
CA SER A 186 -1.82 -10.13 -0.89
C SER A 186 -1.62 -9.16 0.27
N LEU A 187 -0.66 -8.25 0.16
CA LEU A 187 -0.38 -7.22 1.16
C LEU A 187 -1.56 -6.26 1.34
N ALA A 188 -2.14 -5.73 0.27
CA ALA A 188 -3.28 -4.82 0.30
C ALA A 188 -4.47 -5.45 1.05
N SER A 189 -4.82 -6.68 0.69
CA SER A 189 -5.90 -7.41 1.38
C SER A 189 -5.58 -7.64 2.87
N GLY A 190 -4.31 -7.92 3.18
CA GLY A 190 -3.84 -8.10 4.56
C GLY A 190 -3.96 -6.82 5.40
N ILE A 191 -3.37 -5.71 4.92
CA ILE A 191 -3.38 -4.46 5.70
C ILE A 191 -4.76 -3.85 5.81
N ASP A 192 -5.62 -4.02 4.79
CA ASP A 192 -7.03 -3.61 4.85
C ASP A 192 -7.75 -4.27 6.03
N ARG A 193 -7.62 -5.60 6.16
CA ARG A 193 -8.21 -6.36 7.25
C ARG A 193 -7.64 -5.98 8.62
N VAL A 194 -6.34 -5.70 8.70
CA VAL A 194 -5.70 -5.29 9.98
C VAL A 194 -6.21 -3.93 10.42
N VAL A 195 -6.32 -2.96 9.50
CA VAL A 195 -6.82 -1.62 9.80
C VAL A 195 -8.30 -1.67 10.19
N GLU A 196 -9.11 -2.46 9.50
CA GLU A 196 -10.52 -2.67 9.87
C GLU A 196 -10.64 -3.22 11.29
N ALA A 197 -9.90 -4.29 11.60
CA ALA A 197 -9.93 -4.92 12.92
C ALA A 197 -9.48 -3.97 14.02
N TYR A 198 -8.45 -3.16 13.76
CA TYR A 198 -7.98 -2.13 14.69
C TYR A 198 -9.06 -1.08 14.98
N LEU A 199 -9.70 -0.54 13.94
CA LEU A 199 -10.75 0.47 14.10
C LEU A 199 -11.96 -0.12 14.85
N GLN A 200 -12.39 -1.33 14.48
CA GLN A 200 -13.48 -2.01 15.18
C GLN A 200 -13.19 -2.24 16.67
N ASP A 201 -11.98 -2.66 17.01
CA ASP A 201 -11.57 -2.88 18.41
C ASP A 201 -11.48 -1.57 19.21
N THR A 202 -10.97 -0.51 18.58
CA THR A 202 -10.66 0.75 19.27
C THR A 202 -11.89 1.66 19.44
N ILE A 203 -12.76 1.73 18.43
CA ILE A 203 -13.87 2.70 18.37
C ILE A 203 -15.22 2.06 18.03
N GLY A 204 -15.29 0.73 17.85
CA GLY A 204 -16.53 0.02 17.52
C GLY A 204 -17.11 0.35 16.13
N LYS A 205 -16.29 0.93 15.24
CA LYS A 205 -16.65 1.31 13.88
C LYS A 205 -15.55 0.95 12.90
N SER A 206 -15.95 0.66 11.66
CA SER A 206 -15.11 0.63 10.46
C SER A 206 -15.81 1.44 9.38
N TRP A 207 -15.26 1.39 8.16
CA TRP A 207 -15.98 1.76 6.94
C TRP A 207 -17.15 0.82 6.65
#